data_AF-A0A9P6AP04-F1
#
_entry.id   AF-A0A9P6AP04-F1
#
_cell.length_a   1.000
_cell.length_b   1.000
_cell.length_c   1.000
_cell.angle_alpha   90.00
_cell.angle_beta   90.00
_cell.angle_gamma   90.00
#
_symmetry.space_group_name_H-M   'P 1'
#
loop_
_entity.id
_entity.type
_entity.pdbx_description
1 polymer ?
#
loop_
_entity_poly.entity_id
_entity_poly.type
_entity_poly.pdbx_seq_one_letter_code
_entity_poly.pdbx_strand_id
1 'polypeptide(L)'
;PASTERSTAVMSLPRANSVAYDSGREDAPSSCLEGTRVSILTEIMSWFENMESSMPPVYWLVGLAGIGKSTIAKTVAERAGKNKMLGASFFFSRSDAPLRNPNLVFPTLAFQLALSDNEFKNVIGEAIQQDPTLVTRTHSPNSKD
;
A
#
# COMPACT_ATOMS: atom_id res chain seq x y z
N PRO A 1 4.14 -29.20 -2.80
CA PRO A 1 5.27 -28.92 -1.88
C PRO A 1 5.78 -27.49 -1.99
N ALA A 2 6.38 -27.09 -3.12
CA ALA A 2 6.98 -25.75 -3.29
C ALA A 2 5.97 -24.57 -3.20
N SER A 3 4.74 -24.72 -3.70
CA SER A 3 3.69 -23.69 -3.60
C SER A 3 3.23 -23.44 -2.15
N THR A 4 3.20 -24.48 -1.32
CA THR A 4 2.86 -24.40 0.11
C THR A 4 3.96 -23.69 0.89
N GLU A 5 5.23 -24.01 0.61
CA GLU A 5 6.38 -23.38 1.27
C GLU A 5 6.48 -21.88 0.95
N ARG A 6 6.23 -21.49 -0.31
CA ARG A 6 6.18 -20.06 -0.70
C ARG A 6 5.06 -19.30 -0.01
N SER A 7 3.90 -19.95 0.17
CA SER A 7 2.77 -19.37 0.92
C SER A 7 3.14 -19.14 2.39
N THR A 8 3.82 -20.11 3.01
CA THR A 8 4.33 -19.96 4.39
C THR A 8 5.38 -18.85 4.50
N ALA A 9 6.28 -18.74 3.52
CA ALA A 9 7.30 -17.69 3.48
C ALA A 9 6.67 -16.28 3.46
N VAL A 10 5.70 -16.04 2.57
CA VAL A 10 4.97 -14.75 2.53
C VAL A 10 4.30 -14.43 3.87
N MET A 11 3.73 -15.43 4.55
CA MET A 11 3.06 -15.23 5.84
C MET A 11 4.00 -14.79 6.97
N SER A 12 5.31 -14.98 6.81
CA SER A 12 6.33 -14.58 7.78
C SER A 12 6.78 -13.12 7.67
N LEU A 13 6.33 -12.38 6.64
CA LEU A 13 6.65 -10.96 6.48
C LEU A 13 6.16 -10.15 7.69
N PRO A 14 7.00 -9.23 8.22
CA PRO A 14 6.56 -8.29 9.24
C PRO A 14 5.50 -7.38 8.64
N ARG A 15 4.44 -7.10 9.39
CA ARG A 15 3.31 -6.32 8.86
C ARG A 15 2.69 -5.41 9.92
N ALA A 16 2.25 -4.25 9.46
CA ALA A 16 1.31 -3.44 10.20
C ALA A 16 -0.12 -3.93 9.88
N ASN A 17 -0.93 -4.11 10.92
CA ASN A 17 -2.33 -4.49 10.75
C ASN A 17 -3.18 -3.24 10.48
N SER A 18 -4.37 -3.43 9.90
CA SER A 18 -5.34 -2.34 9.70
C SER A 18 -4.77 -1.14 8.91
N VAL A 19 -3.85 -1.39 7.97
CA VAL A 19 -3.24 -0.34 7.14
C VAL A 19 -4.01 -0.03 5.87
N ALA A 20 -4.84 -0.97 5.44
CA ALA A 20 -5.53 -0.90 4.16
C ALA A 20 -6.59 0.20 4.20
N TYR A 21 -6.97 0.67 3.01
CA TYR A 21 -7.99 1.71 2.88
C TYR A 21 -9.29 1.31 3.60
N ASP A 22 -9.69 0.05 3.60
CA ASP A 22 -10.92 -0.48 4.17
C ASP A 22 -10.80 -0.98 5.63
N SER A 23 -9.70 -0.64 6.32
CA SER A 23 -9.39 -1.12 7.67
C SER A 23 -10.37 -0.71 8.79
N GLY A 24 -11.35 0.15 8.52
CA GLY A 24 -12.34 0.59 9.51
C GLY A 24 -11.78 1.39 10.68
N ARG A 25 -10.52 1.85 10.60
CA ARG A 25 -9.87 2.65 11.64
C ARG A 25 -10.57 3.98 11.85
N GLU A 26 -10.77 4.35 13.12
CA GLU A 26 -11.40 5.63 13.50
C GLU A 26 -10.58 6.84 13.07
N ASP A 27 -9.24 6.73 13.06
CA ASP A 27 -8.32 7.79 12.67
C ASP A 27 -7.95 7.77 11.17
N ALA A 28 -8.54 6.86 10.40
CA ALA A 28 -8.35 6.86 8.95
C ALA A 28 -9.06 8.06 8.31
N PRO A 29 -8.51 8.62 7.21
CA PRO A 29 -9.21 9.66 6.46
C PRO A 29 -10.58 9.17 6.01
N SER A 30 -11.59 10.06 6.08
CA SER A 30 -12.84 9.85 5.38
C SER A 30 -12.67 10.04 3.87
N SER A 31 -13.57 9.44 3.09
CA SER A 31 -13.65 9.65 1.65
C SER A 31 -14.27 11.01 1.32
N CYS A 32 -14.03 11.46 0.09
CA CYS A 32 -14.64 12.67 -0.45
C CYS A 32 -16.16 12.54 -0.39
N LEU A 33 -16.83 13.65 -0.10
CA LEU A 33 -18.28 13.73 -0.24
C LEU A 33 -18.66 13.56 -1.71
N GLU A 34 -19.80 12.93 -1.95
CA GLU A 34 -20.31 12.70 -3.31
C GLU A 34 -20.42 14.03 -4.07
N GLY A 35 -20.06 14.02 -5.36
CA GLY A 35 -20.03 15.22 -6.21
C GLY A 35 -18.92 16.24 -5.89
N THR A 36 -18.04 15.99 -4.90
CA THR A 36 -16.90 16.88 -4.61
C THR A 36 -15.60 16.37 -5.22
N ARG A 37 -14.64 17.28 -5.46
CA ARG A 37 -13.28 16.94 -5.96
C ARG A 37 -13.28 16.09 -7.24
N VAL A 38 -14.36 16.17 -8.03
CA VAL A 38 -14.60 15.31 -9.19
C VAL A 38 -13.44 15.40 -10.19
N SER A 39 -13.03 16.61 -10.56
CA SER A 39 -11.96 16.82 -11.55
C SER A 39 -10.64 16.14 -11.16
N ILE A 40 -10.15 16.33 -9.93
CA ILE A 40 -8.89 15.71 -9.48
C ILE A 40 -9.04 14.20 -9.30
N LEU A 41 -10.19 13.71 -8.85
CA LEU A 41 -10.43 12.27 -8.75
C LEU A 41 -10.46 11.60 -10.12
N THR A 42 -11.07 12.24 -11.12
CA THR A 42 -11.07 11.75 -12.51
C THR A 42 -9.65 11.75 -13.07
N GLU A 43 -8.88 12.83 -12.88
CA GLU A 43 -7.49 12.92 -13.32
C GLU A 43 -6.63 11.77 -12.75
N ILE A 44 -6.71 11.52 -11.44
CA ILE A 44 -5.93 10.45 -10.80
C ILE A 44 -6.36 9.07 -11.31
N MET A 45 -7.66 8.83 -11.49
CA MET A 45 -8.14 7.55 -12.03
C MET A 45 -7.69 7.33 -13.48
N SER A 46 -7.73 8.38 -14.32
CA SER A 46 -7.20 8.30 -15.68
C SER A 46 -5.69 8.05 -15.71
N TRP A 47 -4.92 8.65 -14.79
CA TRP A 47 -3.51 8.32 -14.63
C TRP A 47 -3.32 6.85 -14.21
N PHE A 48 -4.10 6.38 -13.24
CA PHE A 48 -3.99 5.04 -12.67
C PHE A 48 -4.32 3.94 -13.70
N GLU A 49 -5.28 4.19 -14.60
CA GLU A 49 -5.74 3.26 -15.62
C GLU A 49 -4.88 3.30 -16.90
N ASN A 50 -3.99 4.28 -17.04
CA ASN A 50 -3.16 4.43 -18.21
C ASN A 50 -1.95 3.46 -18.16
N MET A 51 -1.94 2.50 -19.09
CA MET A 51 -0.91 1.45 -19.20
C MET A 51 0.23 1.79 -20.18
N GLU A 52 0.28 3.01 -20.72
CA GLU A 52 1.38 3.42 -21.58
C GLU A 52 2.70 3.45 -20.80
N SER A 53 3.77 2.89 -21.39
CA SER A 53 5.11 2.87 -20.78
C SER A 53 5.72 4.26 -20.57
N SER A 54 5.19 5.27 -21.26
CA SER A 54 5.55 6.69 -21.12
C SER A 54 5.01 7.31 -19.82
N MET A 55 4.02 6.69 -19.18
CA MET A 55 3.38 7.24 -18.01
C MET A 55 4.27 7.17 -16.77
N PRO A 56 4.36 8.24 -15.97
CA PRO A 56 5.10 8.22 -14.73
C PRO A 56 4.53 7.16 -13.77
N PRO A 57 5.36 6.29 -13.16
CA PRO A 57 4.91 5.23 -12.26
C PRO A 57 4.45 5.74 -10.89
N VAL A 58 4.60 7.04 -10.62
CA VAL A 58 4.21 7.69 -9.36
C VAL A 58 3.39 8.94 -9.64
N TYR A 59 2.19 9.00 -9.09
CA TYR A 59 1.39 10.22 -9.02
C TYR A 59 1.67 10.96 -7.73
N TRP A 60 2.09 12.22 -7.83
CA TRP A 60 2.42 13.05 -6.68
C TRP A 60 1.36 14.13 -6.43
N LEU A 61 0.45 13.87 -5.48
CA LEU A 61 -0.63 14.82 -5.14
C LEU A 61 -0.11 15.95 -4.23
N VAL A 62 0.14 17.12 -4.80
CA VAL A 62 0.65 18.31 -4.09
C VAL A 62 -0.49 19.25 -3.70
N GLY A 63 -0.33 19.90 -2.56
CA GLY A 63 -1.18 21.02 -2.16
C GLY A 63 -1.00 21.40 -0.69
N LEU A 64 -1.65 22.49 -0.29
CA LEU A 64 -1.55 23.04 1.06
C LEU A 64 -1.96 22.03 2.15
N ALA A 65 -1.47 22.22 3.37
CA ALA A 65 -1.93 21.44 4.51
C ALA A 65 -3.44 21.65 4.74
N GLY A 66 -4.15 20.61 5.17
CA GLY A 66 -5.59 20.69 5.49
C GLY A 66 -6.56 20.62 4.32
N ILE A 67 -6.11 20.64 3.05
CA ILE A 67 -7.04 20.65 1.89
C ILE A 67 -7.69 19.30 1.55
N GLY A 68 -7.43 18.25 2.35
CA GLY A 68 -8.02 16.92 2.14
C GLY A 68 -7.25 16.00 1.18
N LYS A 69 -5.93 16.14 1.03
CA LYS A 69 -5.12 15.23 0.19
C LYS A 69 -5.29 13.75 0.56
N SER A 70 -5.26 13.44 1.86
CA SER A 70 -5.47 12.06 2.35
C SER A 70 -6.89 11.55 2.07
N THR A 71 -7.88 12.44 2.10
CA THR A 71 -9.28 12.14 1.72
C THR A 71 -9.42 11.83 0.23
N ILE A 72 -8.69 12.55 -0.63
CA ILE A 72 -8.61 12.24 -2.07
C ILE A 72 -7.97 10.86 -2.26
N ALA A 73 -6.80 10.60 -1.66
CA ALA A 73 -6.11 9.32 -1.77
C ALA A 73 -6.96 8.14 -1.28
N LYS A 74 -7.69 8.33 -0.18
CA LYS A 74 -8.66 7.35 0.36
C LYS A 74 -9.77 7.04 -0.65
N THR A 75 -10.35 8.06 -1.27
CA THR A 75 -11.41 7.90 -2.27
C THR A 75 -10.91 7.18 -3.52
N VAL A 76 -9.69 7.50 -3.97
CA VAL A 76 -9.05 6.81 -5.10
C VAL A 76 -8.84 5.34 -4.77
N ALA A 77 -8.27 5.03 -3.59
CA ALA A 77 -8.07 3.65 -3.15
C ALA A 77 -9.40 2.87 -3.08
N GLU A 78 -10.47 3.48 -2.58
CA GLU A 78 -11.80 2.84 -2.57
C GLU A 78 -12.35 2.55 -3.97
N ARG A 79 -12.18 3.48 -4.91
CA ARG A 79 -12.62 3.29 -6.30
C ARG A 79 -11.81 2.19 -6.98
N ALA A 80 -10.48 2.22 -6.86
CA ALA A 80 -9.59 1.20 -7.40
C ALA A 80 -9.86 -0.17 -6.78
N GLY A 81 -10.12 -0.24 -5.47
CA GLY A 81 -10.50 -1.46 -4.76
C GLY A 81 -11.81 -2.05 -5.25
N LYS A 82 -12.86 -1.22 -5.39
CA LYS A 82 -14.16 -1.63 -5.98
C LYS A 82 -14.01 -2.19 -7.39
N ASN A 83 -13.11 -1.61 -8.18
CA ASN A 83 -12.83 -2.05 -9.55
C ASN A 83 -11.83 -3.22 -9.63
N LYS A 84 -11.38 -3.77 -8.48
CA LYS A 84 -10.38 -4.84 -8.39
C LYS A 84 -9.04 -4.52 -9.08
N MET A 85 -8.66 -3.25 -9.10
CA MET A 85 -7.39 -2.79 -9.69
C MET A 85 -6.35 -2.43 -8.63
N LEU A 86 -6.74 -2.34 -7.36
CA LEU A 86 -5.83 -2.02 -6.26
C LEU A 86 -5.14 -3.28 -5.74
N GLY A 87 -3.83 -3.40 -5.97
CA GLY A 87 -3.04 -4.51 -5.43
C GLY A 87 -2.69 -4.37 -3.95
N ALA A 88 -2.40 -3.14 -3.48
CA ALA A 88 -2.06 -2.88 -2.08
C ALA A 88 -2.30 -1.40 -1.71
N SER A 89 -2.45 -1.13 -0.41
CA SER A 89 -2.53 0.23 0.13
C SER A 89 -1.95 0.32 1.55
N PHE A 90 -1.48 1.51 1.92
CA PHE A 90 -0.96 1.81 3.25
C PHE A 90 -1.34 3.24 3.65
N PHE A 91 -2.11 3.38 4.73
CA PHE A 91 -2.47 4.67 5.32
C PHE A 91 -1.81 4.85 6.68
N PHE A 92 -0.85 5.78 6.76
CA PHE A 92 -0.14 6.10 7.99
C PHE A 92 -1.09 6.56 9.11
N SER A 93 -0.74 6.21 10.35
CA SER A 93 -1.38 6.71 11.57
C SER A 93 -0.35 7.43 12.43
N ARG A 94 -0.73 8.49 13.13
CA ARG A 94 0.12 9.04 14.20
C ARG A 94 -0.12 8.34 15.54
N SER A 95 -1.37 7.93 15.78
CA SER A 95 -1.83 7.27 17.01
C SER A 95 -1.41 5.81 17.11
N ASP A 96 -1.19 5.13 15.99
CA ASP A 96 -0.84 3.71 15.95
C ASP A 96 0.65 3.51 15.62
N ALA A 97 1.39 2.88 16.55
CA ALA A 97 2.84 2.77 16.50
C ALA A 97 3.36 1.94 15.30
N PRO A 98 2.83 0.73 15.01
CA PRO A 98 3.09 0.04 13.75
C PRO A 98 2.85 0.88 12.50
N LEU A 99 1.81 1.72 12.48
CA LEU A 99 1.39 2.45 11.29
C LEU A 99 2.12 3.77 11.07
N ARG A 100 2.94 4.21 12.04
CA ARG A 100 3.96 5.26 11.84
C ARG A 100 5.35 4.69 11.54
N ASN A 101 5.55 3.37 11.57
CA ASN A 101 6.85 2.77 11.33
C ASN A 101 7.12 2.62 9.83
N PRO A 102 8.04 3.40 9.23
CA PRO A 102 8.32 3.33 7.80
C PRO A 102 8.87 1.96 7.38
N ASN A 103 9.53 1.23 8.30
CA ASN A 103 10.06 -0.10 8.04
C ASN A 103 8.97 -1.15 7.76
N LEU A 104 7.71 -0.86 8.11
CA LEU A 104 6.59 -1.77 7.86
C LEU A 104 5.86 -1.47 6.54
N VAL A 105 6.18 -0.37 5.84
CA VAL A 105 5.47 0.01 4.61
C VAL A 105 5.64 -1.06 3.54
N PHE A 106 6.88 -1.28 3.06
CA PHE A 106 7.14 -2.22 1.97
C PHE A 106 6.84 -3.68 2.32
N PRO A 107 7.19 -4.21 3.50
CA PRO A 107 6.80 -5.57 3.87
C PRO A 107 5.29 -5.78 3.89
N THR A 108 4.53 -4.78 4.36
CA THR A 108 3.06 -4.86 4.37
C THR A 108 2.48 -4.78 2.96
N LEU A 109 3.01 -3.92 2.09
CA LEU A 109 2.60 -3.84 0.68
C LEU A 109 2.92 -5.14 -0.06
N ALA A 110 4.12 -5.71 0.14
CA ALA A 110 4.52 -7.00 -0.45
C ALA A 110 3.57 -8.13 -0.01
N PHE A 111 3.23 -8.18 1.28
CA PHE A 111 2.26 -9.13 1.79
C PHE A 111 0.88 -8.98 1.12
N GLN A 112 0.36 -7.76 1.03
CA GLN A 112 -0.92 -7.49 0.36
C GLN A 112 -0.90 -7.89 -1.13
N LEU A 113 0.15 -7.52 -1.86
CA LEU A 113 0.32 -7.89 -3.27
C LEU A 113 0.32 -9.41 -3.46
N ALA A 114 1.07 -10.13 -2.61
CA ALA A 114 1.10 -11.59 -2.63
C ALA A 114 -0.24 -12.24 -2.29
N LEU A 115 -1.14 -11.57 -1.56
CA LEU A 115 -2.50 -12.04 -1.36
C LEU A 115 -3.41 -11.75 -2.57
N SER A 116 -3.16 -10.63 -3.26
CA SER A 116 -3.96 -10.20 -4.41
C SER A 116 -3.65 -10.98 -5.69
N ASP A 117 -2.40 -11.43 -5.85
CA ASP A 117 -1.92 -12.02 -7.10
C ASP A 117 -0.88 -13.13 -6.87
N ASN A 118 -0.98 -14.20 -7.66
CA ASN A 118 -0.15 -15.39 -7.48
C ASN A 118 1.26 -15.23 -8.06
N GLU A 119 1.47 -14.38 -9.05
CA GLU A 119 2.81 -14.09 -9.58
C GLU A 119 3.63 -13.36 -8.52
N PHE A 120 3.05 -12.31 -7.90
CA PHE A 120 3.67 -11.64 -6.76
C PHE A 120 3.95 -12.61 -5.61
N LYS A 121 3.00 -13.49 -5.28
CA LYS A 121 3.19 -14.51 -4.22
C LYS A 121 4.39 -15.41 -4.50
N ASN A 122 4.55 -15.84 -5.75
CA ASN A 122 5.65 -16.72 -6.13
C ASN A 122 7.00 -16.00 -6.03
N VAL A 123 7.11 -14.82 -6.65
CA VAL A 123 8.36 -14.04 -6.67
C VAL A 123 8.79 -13.62 -5.26
N ILE A 124 7.85 -13.14 -4.44
CA ILE A 124 8.14 -12.74 -3.06
C ILE A 124 8.50 -13.95 -2.20
N GLY A 125 7.75 -15.05 -2.32
CA GLY A 125 8.02 -16.28 -1.59
C GLY A 125 9.39 -16.86 -1.92
N GLU A 126 9.78 -16.83 -3.20
CA GLU A 126 11.11 -17.25 -3.65
C GLU A 126 12.21 -16.33 -3.11
N ALA A 127 12.03 -15.00 -3.16
CA ALA A 127 13.00 -14.06 -2.60
C ALA A 127 13.26 -14.30 -1.11
N ILE A 128 12.21 -14.59 -0.32
CA ILE A 128 12.33 -14.91 1.10
C ILE A 128 13.02 -16.26 1.32
N GLN A 129 12.78 -17.25 0.46
CA GLN A 129 13.47 -18.54 0.52
C GLN A 129 14.97 -18.40 0.22
N GLN A 130 15.33 -17.53 -0.72
CA GLN A 130 16.72 -17.24 -1.08
C GLN A 130 17.45 -16.39 -0.01
N ASP A 131 16.76 -15.42 0.59
CA ASP A 131 17.27 -14.61 1.71
C ASP A 131 16.25 -14.57 2.87
N PRO A 132 16.31 -15.51 3.82
CA PRO A 132 15.44 -15.52 4.99
C PRO A 132 15.60 -14.30 5.90
N THR A 133 16.68 -13.51 5.77
CA THR A 133 16.87 -12.32 6.61
C THR A 133 15.95 -11.17 6.20
N LEU A 134 15.32 -11.23 5.02
CA LEU A 134 14.35 -10.24 4.55
C LEU A 134 13.15 -10.05 5.48
N VAL A 135 12.80 -11.07 6.28
CA VAL A 135 11.66 -11.00 7.20
C VAL A 135 12.03 -10.46 8.58
N THR A 136 13.33 -10.39 8.89
CA THR A 136 13.85 -9.92 10.20
C THR A 136 14.62 -8.61 10.11
N ARG A 137 15.00 -8.17 8.90
CA ARG A 137 15.76 -6.94 8.68
C ARG A 137 14.90 -5.72 9.01
N THR A 138 15.15 -5.12 10.16
CA THR A 138 14.61 -3.81 10.53
C THR A 138 15.73 -2.79 10.35
N HIS A 139 15.52 -1.80 9.47
CA HIS A 139 16.44 -0.66 9.42
C HIS A 139 16.25 0.14 10.71
N SER A 140 17.22 0.06 11.62
CA SER A 140 17.23 0.95 12.79
C SER A 140 17.41 2.38 12.30
N PRO A 141 16.58 3.34 12.73
CA PRO A 141 16.67 4.74 12.29
C PRO A 141 17.87 5.50 12.89
N ASN A 142 18.94 4.81 13.29
CA ASN A 142 20.16 5.41 13.81
C ASN A 142 21.32 5.22 12.84
N SER A 143 21.26 5.91 11.70
CA SER A 143 22.45 6.46 11.07
C SER A 143 22.19 7.94 10.91
N LYS A 144 22.83 8.74 11.77
CA LYS A 144 22.97 10.17 11.56
C LYS A 144 23.88 10.34 10.34
N ASP A 145 23.29 10.62 9.19
CA ASP A 145 23.96 11.29 8.08
C ASP A 145 23.21 12.62 7.82
#